data_AF-A0A702BG79-F1
#
_entry.id   AF-A0A702BG79-F1
#
_cell.length_a   1.000
_cell.length_b   1.000
_cell.length_c   1.000
_cell.angle_alpha   90.00
_cell.angle_beta   90.00
_cell.angle_gamma   90.00
#
_symmetry.space_group_name_H-M   'P 1'
#
loop_
_entity.id
_entity.type
_entity.pdbx_description
1 polymer ?
#
loop_
_entity_poly.entity_id
_entity_poly.type
_entity_poly.pdbx_seq_one_letter_code
_entity_poly.pdbx_strand_id
1 'polypeptide(L)'
;MKENQIRELVNELRDIGYEYHGTQQLRERIARTVRAAIIQAGNSPVTQDGWISCSERMPEQGAYISAVSKHGEYVAGQVIDDWLDLHDGTSFGLDEVYLWMMLPPLPASPQQ
;
A
#
# COMPACT_ATOMS: atom_id res chain seq x y z
N MET A 1 30.25 -4.29 -46.93
CA MET A 1 30.23 -5.50 -46.06
C MET A 1 29.58 -5.25 -44.71
N LYS A 2 29.82 -4.11 -44.02
CA LYS A 2 29.27 -3.84 -42.68
C LYS A 2 27.77 -3.54 -42.62
N GLU A 3 27.18 -2.96 -43.68
CA GLU A 3 25.77 -2.52 -43.69
C GLU A 3 24.77 -3.69 -43.73
N ASN A 4 25.13 -4.78 -44.40
CA ASN A 4 24.33 -6.00 -44.42
C ASN A 4 24.30 -6.69 -43.05
N GLN A 5 25.43 -6.69 -42.33
CA GLN A 5 25.51 -7.27 -40.98
C GLN A 5 24.68 -6.47 -39.96
N ILE A 6 24.65 -5.14 -40.09
CA ILE A 6 23.83 -4.28 -39.24
C ILE A 6 22.34 -4.55 -39.47
N ARG A 7 21.93 -4.73 -40.73
CA ARG A 7 20.54 -5.03 -41.06
C ARG A 7 20.08 -6.39 -40.54
N GLU A 8 20.93 -7.41 -40.61
CA GLU A 8 20.64 -8.74 -40.05
C GLU A 8 20.47 -8.68 -38.53
N LEU A 9 21.40 -8.02 -37.83
CA LEU A 9 21.33 -7.86 -36.37
C LEU A 9 20.04 -7.14 -35.92
N VAL A 10 19.64 -6.08 -36.64
CA VAL A 10 18.40 -5.35 -36.35
C VAL A 10 17.15 -6.22 -36.56
N ASN A 11 17.17 -7.12 -37.53
CA ASN A 11 16.07 -8.04 -37.77
C ASN A 11 16.01 -9.15 -36.70
N GLU A 12 17.16 -9.71 -36.30
CA GLU A 12 17.22 -10.69 -35.20
C GLU A 12 16.72 -10.10 -33.88
N LEU A 13 17.14 -8.88 -33.53
CA LEU A 13 16.67 -8.19 -32.33
C LEU A 13 15.16 -7.92 -32.36
N ARG A 14 14.63 -7.62 -33.54
CA ARG A 14 13.18 -7.45 -33.75
C ARG A 14 12.43 -8.77 -33.54
N ASP A 15 12.93 -9.86 -34.10
CA ASP A 15 12.31 -11.19 -33.99
C ASP A 15 12.34 -11.70 -32.54
N ILE A 16 13.47 -11.50 -31.83
CA ILE A 16 13.57 -11.77 -30.38
C ILE A 16 12.58 -10.89 -29.60
N GLY A 17 12.46 -9.61 -29.96
CA GLY A 17 11.49 -8.68 -29.38
C GLY A 17 10.04 -9.15 -29.58
N TYR A 18 9.70 -9.72 -30.73
CA TYR A 18 8.39 -10.31 -31.02
C TYR A 18 8.15 -11.61 -30.23
N GLU A 19 9.14 -12.49 -30.15
CA GLU A 19 9.06 -13.74 -29.39
C GLU A 19 8.82 -13.48 -27.90
N TYR A 20 9.56 -12.52 -27.32
CA TYR A 20 9.38 -12.09 -25.93
C TYR A 20 8.09 -11.28 -25.71
N HIS A 21 7.48 -10.70 -26.75
CA HIS A 21 6.19 -10.02 -26.62
C HIS A 21 5.05 -11.00 -26.29
N GLY A 22 5.12 -12.22 -26.84
CA GLY A 22 4.19 -13.32 -26.50
C GLY A 22 4.33 -13.77 -25.04
N THR A 23 5.55 -13.77 -24.50
CA THR A 23 5.80 -14.12 -23.09
C THR A 23 5.41 -13.01 -22.13
N GLN A 24 5.47 -11.73 -22.51
CA GLN A 24 4.97 -10.62 -21.69
C GLN A 24 3.44 -10.68 -21.49
N GLN A 25 2.69 -10.99 -22.54
CA GLN A 25 1.23 -11.16 -22.42
C GLN A 25 0.87 -12.36 -21.51
N LEU A 26 1.60 -13.47 -21.64
CA LEU A 26 1.43 -14.62 -20.76
C LEU A 26 1.77 -14.28 -19.31
N ARG A 27 2.89 -13.61 -19.07
CA ARG A 27 3.33 -13.14 -17.75
C ARG A 27 2.29 -12.23 -17.10
N GLU A 28 1.77 -11.25 -17.84
CA GLU A 28 0.74 -10.34 -17.36
C GLU A 28 -0.57 -11.07 -17.05
N ARG A 29 -0.96 -12.04 -17.89
CA ARG A 29 -2.17 -12.84 -17.68
C ARG A 29 -2.05 -13.78 -16.48
N ILE A 30 -0.88 -14.38 -16.25
CA ILE A 30 -0.57 -15.16 -15.05
C ILE A 30 -0.62 -14.26 -13.81
N ALA A 31 0.05 -13.11 -13.85
CA ALA A 31 0.07 -12.18 -12.73
C ALA A 31 -1.33 -11.68 -12.36
N ARG A 32 -2.18 -11.36 -13.33
CA ARG A 32 -3.58 -10.98 -13.10
C ARG A 32 -4.40 -12.11 -12.48
N THR A 33 -4.24 -13.34 -12.99
CA THR A 33 -4.98 -14.51 -12.48
C THR A 33 -4.58 -14.85 -11.05
N VAL A 34 -3.28 -14.84 -10.75
CA VAL A 34 -2.75 -15.07 -9.40
C VAL A 34 -3.20 -13.97 -8.45
N ARG A 35 -3.12 -12.69 -8.84
CA ARG A 35 -3.64 -11.57 -8.03
C ARG A 35 -5.13 -11.73 -7.72
N ALA A 36 -5.96 -12.04 -8.73
CA ALA A 36 -7.40 -12.23 -8.54
C ALA A 36 -7.70 -13.41 -7.62
N ALA A 37 -6.97 -14.53 -7.75
CA ALA A 37 -7.12 -15.69 -6.89
C ALA A 37 -6.70 -15.41 -5.44
N ILE A 38 -5.61 -14.67 -5.21
CA ILE A 38 -5.18 -14.26 -3.86
C ILE A 38 -6.23 -13.36 -3.20
N ILE A 39 -6.78 -12.39 -3.94
CA ILE A 39 -7.85 -11.50 -3.45
C ILE A 39 -9.12 -12.30 -3.13
N GLN A 40 -9.56 -13.18 -4.02
CA GLN A 40 -10.78 -13.99 -3.83
C GLN A 40 -10.64 -15.06 -2.73
N ALA A 41 -9.44 -15.61 -2.54
CA ALA A 41 -9.19 -16.61 -1.51
C ALA A 41 -9.08 -16.01 -0.09
N GLY A 42 -9.25 -14.68 0.07
CA GLY A 42 -9.05 -14.02 1.37
C GLY A 42 -7.64 -14.16 1.92
N ASN A 43 -6.68 -14.59 1.09
CA ASN A 43 -5.29 -14.85 1.44
C ASN A 43 -4.40 -13.63 1.17
N SER A 44 -4.98 -12.44 1.03
CA SER A 44 -4.24 -11.26 1.45
C SER A 44 -4.29 -11.31 2.97
N PRO A 45 -3.17 -11.41 3.70
CA PRO A 45 -3.23 -11.00 5.08
C PRO A 45 -3.59 -9.51 5.01
N VAL A 46 -4.87 -9.18 5.20
CA VAL A 46 -5.20 -8.01 5.98
C VAL A 46 -4.68 -8.37 7.37
N THR A 47 -3.36 -8.31 7.53
CA THR A 47 -2.79 -8.19 8.86
C THR A 47 -3.42 -6.93 9.42
N GLN A 48 -4.17 -7.08 10.51
CA GLN A 48 -4.49 -5.95 11.39
C GLN A 48 -3.21 -5.25 11.93
N ASP A 49 -2.00 -5.76 11.59
CA ASP A 49 -0.68 -5.24 11.94
C ASP A 49 -0.12 -4.16 10.99
N GLY A 50 -0.95 -3.55 10.12
CA GLY A 50 -0.49 -2.60 9.11
C GLY A 50 -1.03 -1.17 9.28
N TRP A 51 -0.30 -0.21 8.73
CA TRP A 51 -0.81 1.14 8.47
C TRP A 51 -1.92 1.08 7.39
N ILE A 52 -3.09 1.61 7.72
CA ILE A 52 -4.31 1.66 6.89
C ILE A 52 -4.40 3.04 6.26
N SER A 53 -4.66 3.12 4.95
CA SER A 53 -4.91 4.41 4.31
C SER A 53 -6.28 4.96 4.67
N CYS A 54 -6.37 6.27 4.94
CA CYS A 54 -7.66 6.96 5.08
C CYS A 54 -8.54 6.82 3.83
N SER A 55 -7.93 6.65 2.64
CA SER A 55 -8.67 6.40 1.38
C SER A 55 -9.32 5.02 1.32
N GLU A 56 -8.80 4.04 2.06
CA GLU A 56 -9.37 2.70 2.17
C GLU A 56 -10.43 2.64 3.27
N ARG A 57 -10.09 3.20 4.44
CA ARG A 57 -10.96 3.20 5.61
C ARG A 57 -10.63 4.39 6.51
N MET A 58 -11.64 5.16 6.89
CA MET A 58 -11.48 6.20 7.90
C MET A 58 -11.37 5.59 9.31
N PRO A 59 -10.60 6.20 10.22
CA PRO A 59 -10.53 5.74 11.60
C PRO A 59 -11.88 5.95 12.31
N GLU A 60 -12.15 5.11 13.31
CA GLU A 60 -13.43 5.13 14.03
C GLU A 60 -13.47 6.27 15.05
N GLN A 61 -14.67 6.82 15.27
CA GLN A 61 -14.88 7.85 16.29
C GLN A 61 -14.54 7.33 17.70
N GLY A 62 -13.83 8.15 18.47
CA GLY A 62 -13.35 7.83 19.81
C GLY A 62 -12.15 6.88 19.86
N ALA A 63 -11.68 6.37 18.72
CA ALA A 63 -10.52 5.47 18.66
C ALA A 63 -9.22 6.24 18.92
N TYR A 64 -8.27 5.58 19.60
CA TYR A 64 -6.90 6.04 19.71
C TYR A 64 -6.07 5.46 18.56
N ILE A 65 -5.47 6.34 17.76
CA ILE A 65 -4.72 5.96 16.56
C ILE A 65 -3.33 6.60 16.54
N SER A 66 -2.37 5.87 15.98
CA SER A 66 -1.13 6.43 15.45
C SER A 66 -1.38 6.79 13.99
N ALA A 67 -0.92 7.95 13.55
CA ALA A 67 -1.21 8.53 12.25
C ALA A 67 0.07 9.10 11.60
N VAL A 68 0.13 9.02 10.27
CA VAL A 68 1.10 9.74 9.43
C VAL A 68 0.34 10.79 8.63
N SER A 69 0.75 12.06 8.71
CA SER A 69 0.14 13.13 7.93
C SER A 69 0.54 13.03 6.45
N LYS A 70 -0.22 13.68 5.57
CA LYS A 70 0.12 13.87 4.15
C LYS A 70 1.45 14.62 3.95
N HIS A 71 1.95 15.28 4.99
CA HIS A 71 3.23 15.99 5.01
C HIS A 71 4.38 15.17 5.59
N GLY A 72 4.11 13.94 6.04
CA GLY A 72 5.11 13.01 6.59
C GLY A 72 5.35 13.14 8.10
N GLU A 73 4.50 13.86 8.82
CA GLU A 73 4.58 13.96 10.28
C GLU A 73 3.97 12.72 10.92
N TYR A 74 4.58 12.25 12.01
CA TYR A 74 4.05 11.14 12.81
C TYR A 74 3.40 11.70 14.07
N VAL A 75 2.13 11.39 14.26
CA VAL A 75 1.32 11.89 15.36
C VAL A 75 0.48 10.76 15.96
N ALA A 76 0.06 10.88 17.21
CA ALA A 76 -0.80 9.89 17.86
C ALA A 76 -1.80 10.59 18.77
N GLY A 77 -3.07 10.21 18.67
CA GLY A 77 -4.15 10.94 19.33
C GLY A 77 -5.48 10.19 19.28
N GLN A 78 -6.52 10.86 19.78
CA GLN A 78 -7.89 10.35 19.75
C GLN A 78 -8.68 10.98 18.61
N VAL A 79 -9.46 10.17 17.90
CA VAL A 79 -10.38 10.67 16.87
C VAL A 79 -11.62 11.25 17.52
N ILE A 80 -11.87 12.54 17.31
CA ILE A 80 -13.02 13.29 17.82
C ILE A 80 -13.58 14.14 16.67
N ASP A 81 -14.80 13.83 16.25
CA ASP A 81 -15.44 14.43 15.07
C ASP A 81 -14.50 14.32 13.85
N ASP A 82 -14.20 15.43 13.18
CA ASP A 82 -13.30 15.47 12.02
C ASP A 82 -11.83 15.74 12.38
N TRP A 83 -11.47 15.56 13.66
CA TRP A 83 -10.14 15.90 14.19
C TRP A 83 -9.47 14.72 14.88
N LEU A 84 -8.14 14.72 14.81
CA LEU A 84 -7.26 13.90 15.64
C LEU A 84 -6.71 14.79 16.76
N ASP A 85 -7.23 14.59 17.97
CA ASP A 85 -6.85 15.36 19.14
C ASP A 85 -5.61 14.75 19.81
N LEU A 86 -4.58 15.56 19.98
CA LEU A 86 -3.28 15.14 20.51
C LEU A 86 -3.18 15.45 22.00
N HIS A 87 -2.32 14.69 22.69
CA HIS A 87 -2.13 14.84 24.13
C HIS A 87 -1.49 16.18 24.56
N ASP A 88 -0.89 16.92 23.64
CA ASP A 88 -0.30 18.24 23.90
C ASP A 88 -1.30 19.40 23.77
N GLY A 89 -2.58 19.10 23.49
CA GLY A 89 -3.64 20.08 23.32
C GLY A 89 -3.70 20.71 21.92
N THR A 90 -2.94 20.17 20.97
CA THR A 90 -3.08 20.48 19.54
C THR A 90 -3.96 19.45 18.85
N SER A 91 -4.52 19.80 17.69
CA SER A 91 -5.38 18.88 16.93
C SER A 91 -5.05 18.95 15.44
N PHE A 92 -5.14 17.81 14.76
CA PHE A 92 -4.93 17.68 13.32
C PHE A 92 -6.26 17.39 12.62
N GLY A 93 -6.49 17.99 11.44
CA GLY A 93 -7.64 17.61 10.63
C GLY A 93 -7.50 16.16 10.16
N LEU A 94 -8.56 15.36 10.25
CA LEU A 94 -8.53 13.98 9.75
C LEU A 94 -8.31 13.93 8.24
N ASP A 95 -8.66 14.99 7.50
CA ASP A 95 -8.34 15.15 6.07
C ASP A 95 -6.84 15.28 5.80
N GLU A 96 -6.04 15.58 6.82
CA GLU A 96 -4.58 15.66 6.73
C GLU A 96 -3.90 14.33 7.02
N VAL A 97 -4.63 13.34 7.57
CA VAL A 97 -4.11 12.02 7.88
C VAL A 97 -4.06 11.16 6.61
N TYR A 98 -2.88 10.65 6.30
CA TYR A 98 -2.65 9.80 5.13
C TYR A 98 -2.75 8.30 5.48
N LEU A 99 -2.08 7.89 6.54
CA LEU A 99 -2.05 6.52 7.04
C LEU A 99 -2.36 6.50 8.54
N TRP A 100 -3.06 5.48 9.02
CA TRP A 100 -3.34 5.30 10.44
C TRP A 100 -3.25 3.84 10.87
N MET A 101 -3.04 3.62 12.17
CA MET A 101 -3.19 2.32 12.79
C MET A 101 -3.74 2.48 14.21
N MET A 102 -4.50 1.49 14.67
CA MET A 102 -5.04 1.49 16.02
C MET A 102 -3.92 1.37 17.05
N LEU A 103 -3.95 2.17 18.12
CA LEU A 103 -3.00 1.96 19.22
C LEU A 103 -3.27 0.60 19.87
N PRO A 104 -2.21 -0.15 20.22
CA PRO A 104 -2.39 -1.36 21.01
C PRO A 104 -2.97 -1.00 22.38
N PRO A 105 -3.82 -1.86 22.96
CA PRO A 105 -4.28 -1.66 24.33
C PRO A 105 -3.07 -1.60 25.26
N LEU A 106 -3.12 -0.71 26.26
CA LEU A 106 -2.10 -0.67 27.30
C LEU A 106 -2.02 -2.05 27.96
N PRO A 107 -0.81 -2.56 28.24
CA PRO A 107 -0.67 -3.83 28.94
C PRO A 107 -1.41 -3.73 30.27
N ALA A 108 -2.21 -4.75 30.59
CA ALA A 108 -2.87 -4.83 31.89
C ALA A 108 -1.79 -4.70 32.98
N SER A 109 -2.03 -3.83 33.97
CA SER A 109 -1.12 -3.68 35.10
C SER A 109 -0.87 -5.05 35.73
N PRO A 110 0.39 -5.39 36.09
CA PRO A 110 0.65 -6.63 36.80
C PRO A 110 -0.27 -6.70 38.02
N GLN A 111 -1.11 -7.73 38.09
CA GLN A 111 -1.92 -7.98 39.28
C GLN A 111 -0.95 -8.27 40.44
N GLN A 112 -0.94 -7.40 41.45
CA GLN A 112 -0.14 -7.56 42.67
C GLN A 112 -0.71 -8.64 43.58
#